data_AF-A0A1H8F7X2-F1
#
_entry.id   AF-A0A1H8F7X2-F1
#
_cell.length_a   1.000
_cell.length_b   1.000
_cell.length_c   1.000
_cell.angle_alpha   90.00
_cell.angle_beta   90.00
_cell.angle_gamma   90.00
#
_symmetry.space_group_name_H-M   'P 1'
#
loop_
_entity.id
_entity.type
_entity.pdbx_description
1 polymer ?
#
loop_
_entity_poly.entity_id
_entity_poly.type
_entity_poly.pdbx_seq_one_letter_code
_entity_poly.pdbx_strand_id
1 'polypeptide(L)'
;MMKRVIAPLLLLLPICATAQTGHMALTTPDVVLDGDWMQVPDDVQVSNGAMVPGPPSHADIVAMADLDGNPDIITAQEREMIAVLNQLLGGQPITW
;
A
#
# COMPACT_ATOMS: atom_id res chain seq x y z
N MET A 1 -18.10 4.54 73.12
CA MET A 1 -16.63 4.46 72.96
C MET A 1 -16.30 4.43 71.47
N MET A 2 -15.45 5.36 71.05
CA MET A 2 -14.95 5.52 69.68
C MET A 2 -14.03 4.36 69.29
N LYS A 3 -14.16 3.89 68.05
CA LYS A 3 -13.01 3.50 67.23
C LYS A 3 -13.37 3.69 65.76
N ARG A 4 -13.02 4.87 65.27
CA ARG A 4 -12.93 5.16 63.84
C ARG A 4 -11.77 4.35 63.30
N VAL A 5 -12.00 3.50 62.31
CA VAL A 5 -10.92 2.98 61.47
C VAL A 5 -11.16 3.50 60.07
N ILE A 6 -10.25 4.38 59.70
CA ILE A 6 -10.13 5.09 58.44
C ILE A 6 -9.74 4.08 57.36
N ALA A 7 -10.27 4.32 56.17
CA ALA A 7 -10.09 3.66 54.88
C ALA A 7 -8.71 3.02 54.61
N PRO A 8 -8.66 2.13 53.62
CA PRO A 8 -8.12 2.66 52.37
C PRO A 8 -9.06 2.39 51.20
N LEU A 9 -9.55 3.51 50.65
CA LEU A 9 -9.72 3.81 49.24
C LEU A 9 -9.03 2.75 48.37
N LEU A 10 -9.81 1.75 47.96
CA LEU A 10 -9.38 0.68 47.09
C LEU A 10 -8.98 1.32 45.76
N LEU A 11 -7.68 1.41 45.53
CA LEU A 11 -7.05 1.94 44.32
C LEU A 11 -7.65 1.25 43.09
N LEU A 12 -8.49 2.00 42.38
CA LEU A 12 -9.00 1.64 41.06
C LEU A 12 -7.85 1.77 40.06
N LEU A 13 -7.00 0.73 40.00
CA LEU A 13 -5.99 0.62 38.97
C LEU A 13 -6.70 0.42 37.62
N PRO A 14 -6.40 1.22 36.59
CA PRO A 14 -6.90 0.97 35.26
C PRO A 14 -6.26 -0.33 34.77
N ILE A 15 -7.00 -1.43 34.82
CA ILE A 15 -6.63 -2.65 34.13
C ILE A 15 -6.70 -2.28 32.65
N CYS A 16 -5.55 -2.11 32.00
CA CYS A 16 -5.48 -2.13 30.55
C CYS A 16 -6.07 -3.47 30.11
N ALA A 17 -7.33 -3.45 29.69
CA ALA A 17 -7.90 -4.53 28.92
C ALA A 17 -7.12 -4.57 27.61
N THR A 18 -6.08 -5.38 27.55
CA THR A 18 -5.51 -5.80 26.28
C THR A 18 -6.63 -6.57 25.58
N ALA A 19 -7.33 -5.91 24.66
CA ALA A 19 -8.13 -6.58 23.68
C ALA A 19 -7.17 -7.48 22.89
N GLN A 20 -7.06 -8.73 23.30
CA GLN A 20 -6.35 -9.74 22.56
C GLN A 20 -7.15 -9.90 21.27
N THR A 21 -6.70 -9.24 20.21
CA THR A 21 -7.13 -9.54 18.85
C THR A 21 -6.70 -10.98 18.62
N GLY A 22 -7.64 -11.91 18.87
CA GLY A 22 -7.51 -13.28 18.46
C GLY A 22 -7.16 -13.22 16.97
N HIS A 23 -5.92 -13.57 16.66
CA HIS A 23 -5.59 -13.91 15.29
C HIS A 23 -6.46 -15.13 15.04
N MET A 24 -7.58 -14.96 14.34
CA MET A 24 -8.21 -16.07 13.67
C MET A 24 -7.08 -16.64 12.84
N ALA A 25 -6.58 -17.81 13.23
CA ALA A 25 -5.74 -18.59 12.34
C ALA A 25 -6.56 -18.67 11.06
N LEU A 26 -6.07 -18.00 10.03
CA LEU A 26 -6.58 -18.17 8.69
C LEU A 26 -6.26 -19.63 8.38
N THR A 27 -7.18 -20.53 8.73
CA THR A 27 -7.29 -21.78 8.01
C THR A 27 -7.63 -21.33 6.62
N THR A 28 -6.61 -21.10 5.81
CA THR A 28 -6.77 -21.07 4.36
C THR A 28 -7.63 -22.30 4.08
N PRO A 29 -8.86 -22.15 3.56
CA PRO A 29 -9.49 -23.31 2.98
C PRO A 29 -8.45 -23.90 2.04
N ASP A 30 -8.20 -25.22 2.12
CA ASP A 30 -7.49 -25.91 1.07
C ASP A 30 -8.30 -25.65 -0.20
N VAL A 31 -7.96 -24.58 -0.90
CA VAL A 31 -8.48 -24.32 -2.22
C VAL A 31 -7.81 -25.41 -3.04
N VAL A 32 -8.55 -26.49 -3.28
CA VAL A 32 -8.24 -27.42 -4.34
C VAL A 32 -8.36 -26.60 -5.62
N LEU A 33 -7.22 -26.11 -6.09
CA LEU A 33 -7.11 -25.31 -7.30
C LEU A 33 -7.14 -26.32 -8.46
N ASP A 34 -8.36 -26.73 -8.81
CA ASP A 34 -8.64 -27.68 -9.88
C ASP A 34 -8.65 -26.93 -11.22
N GLY A 35 -7.51 -26.93 -11.90
CA GLY A 35 -7.39 -26.39 -13.26
C GLY A 35 -5.96 -26.05 -13.70
N ASP A 36 -5.76 -25.99 -15.02
CA ASP A 36 -4.56 -25.41 -15.63
C ASP A 36 -4.48 -23.93 -15.25
N TRP A 37 -3.49 -23.59 -14.44
CA TRP A 37 -3.22 -22.21 -14.08
C TRP A 37 -2.83 -21.42 -15.33
N MET A 38 -3.65 -20.42 -15.67
CA MET A 38 -3.31 -19.48 -16.72
C MET A 38 -2.22 -18.54 -16.21
N GLN A 39 -1.10 -18.48 -16.93
CA GLN A 39 -0.03 -17.51 -16.67
C GLN A 39 -0.59 -16.10 -16.82
N VAL A 40 -0.40 -15.27 -15.79
CA VAL A 40 -0.72 -13.84 -15.84
C VAL A 40 0.47 -13.12 -16.51
N PRO A 41 0.24 -12.30 -17.55
CA PRO A 41 1.28 -11.47 -18.13
C PRO A 41 1.95 -10.55 -17.09
N ASP A 42 3.26 -10.30 -17.23
CA ASP A 42 4.04 -9.53 -16.26
C ASP A 42 3.56 -8.07 -16.10
N ASP A 43 2.86 -7.53 -17.10
CA ASP A 43 2.28 -6.19 -17.11
C ASP A 43 0.88 -6.11 -16.46
N VAL A 44 0.38 -7.22 -15.91
CA VAL A 44 -0.93 -7.31 -15.26
C VAL A 44 -0.77 -7.66 -13.78
N GLN A 45 -1.41 -6.86 -12.92
CA GLN A 45 -1.55 -7.15 -11.50
C GLN A 45 -2.95 -7.71 -11.19
N VAL A 46 -3.04 -8.59 -10.20
CA VAL A 46 -4.33 -9.07 -9.69
C VAL A 46 -4.66 -8.31 -8.41
N SER A 47 -5.70 -7.48 -8.46
CA SER A 47 -6.19 -6.71 -7.32
C SER A 47 -7.67 -7.04 -7.08
N ASN A 48 -7.99 -7.53 -5.89
CA ASN A 48 -9.35 -7.97 -5.52
C ASN A 48 -10.01 -8.96 -6.50
N GLY A 49 -9.21 -9.85 -7.10
CA GLY A 49 -9.70 -10.84 -8.08
C GLY A 49 -9.96 -10.28 -9.48
N ALA A 50 -9.64 -9.01 -9.74
CA ALA A 50 -9.65 -8.41 -11.07
C ALA A 50 -8.22 -8.28 -11.62
N MET A 51 -8.07 -8.50 -12.92
CA MET A 51 -6.86 -8.15 -13.66
C MET A 51 -6.85 -6.64 -13.90
N VAL A 52 -5.83 -5.96 -13.38
CA VAL A 52 -5.61 -4.53 -13.56
C VAL A 52 -4.25 -4.30 -14.22
N PRO A 53 -4.08 -3.24 -15.04
CA PRO A 53 -2.76 -2.87 -15.53
C PRO A 53 -1.79 -2.67 -14.37
N GLY A 54 -0.55 -3.11 -14.54
CA GLY A 54 0.54 -2.81 -13.63
C GLY A 54 0.86 -1.31 -13.57
N PRO A 55 1.71 -0.89 -12.61
CA PRO A 55 2.18 0.49 -12.55
C PRO A 55 2.90 0.88 -13.85
N PRO A 56 2.76 2.14 -14.30
CA PRO A 56 3.38 2.61 -15.53
C PRO A 56 4.90 2.53 -15.45
N SER A 57 5.53 2.11 -16.54
CA SER A 57 6.98 2.10 -16.67
C SER A 57 7.53 3.51 -16.84
N HIS A 58 8.85 3.66 -16.70
CA HIS A 58 9.49 4.95 -16.98
C HIS A 58 9.26 5.41 -18.43
N ALA A 59 9.24 4.48 -19.40
CA ALA A 59 8.96 4.80 -20.78
C ALA A 59 7.53 5.32 -20.97
N ASP A 60 6.55 4.75 -20.27
CA ASP A 60 5.18 5.25 -20.26
C ASP A 60 5.11 6.66 -19.68
N ILE A 61 5.88 6.93 -18.62
CA ILE A 61 5.96 8.27 -18.01
C ILE A 61 6.57 9.29 -18.97
N VAL A 62 7.63 8.93 -19.70
CA VAL A 62 8.22 9.80 -20.72
C VAL A 62 7.23 10.05 -21.85
N ALA A 63 6.52 9.02 -22.32
CA ALA A 63 5.50 9.17 -23.36
C ALA A 63 4.30 10.01 -22.91
N MET A 64 3.89 9.92 -21.64
CA MET A 64 2.85 10.79 -21.06
C MET A 64 3.33 12.23 -20.89
N ALA A 65 4.63 12.43 -20.71
CA ALA A 65 5.21 13.74 -20.52
C ALA A 65 5.57 14.46 -21.83
N ASP A 66 5.52 13.78 -22.98
CA ASP A 66 5.79 14.36 -24.29
C ASP A 66 4.75 15.45 -24.62
N LEU A 67 5.24 16.68 -24.76
CA LEU A 67 4.40 17.86 -24.99
C LEU A 67 4.42 18.31 -26.45
N ASP A 68 5.51 18.03 -27.16
CA ASP A 68 5.75 18.54 -28.50
C ASP A 68 5.66 17.47 -29.60
N GLY A 69 5.50 16.19 -29.21
CA GLY A 69 5.37 15.05 -30.10
C GLY A 69 6.71 14.51 -30.62
N ASN A 70 7.84 14.97 -30.07
CA ASN A 70 9.17 14.53 -30.45
C ASN A 70 9.83 13.68 -29.35
N PRO A 71 9.78 12.34 -29.45
CA PRO A 71 10.32 11.47 -28.41
C PRO A 71 11.86 11.48 -28.33
N ASP A 72 12.55 12.05 -29.32
CA ASP A 72 14.02 12.04 -29.39
C ASP A 72 14.66 13.15 -28.54
N ILE A 73 13.90 14.17 -28.15
CA ILE A 73 14.42 15.35 -27.44
C ILE A 73 13.55 15.66 -26.24
N ILE A 74 14.09 15.45 -25.03
CA ILE A 74 13.42 15.85 -23.79
C ILE A 74 13.75 17.32 -23.50
N THR A 75 12.75 18.18 -23.67
CA THR A 75 12.80 19.59 -23.33
C THR A 75 12.85 19.81 -21.80
N ALA A 76 13.14 21.04 -21.37
CA ALA A 76 13.14 21.38 -19.95
C ALA A 76 11.76 21.17 -19.31
N GLN A 77 10.70 21.50 -20.03
CA GLN A 77 9.32 21.39 -19.54
C GLN A 77 8.88 19.93 -19.41
N GLU A 78 9.26 19.07 -20.36
CA GLU A 78 8.97 17.64 -20.29
C GLU A 78 9.72 16.98 -19.14
N ARG A 79 10.95 17.42 -18.85
CA ARG A 79 11.71 16.95 -17.69
C ARG A 79 11.01 17.27 -16.36
N GLU A 80 10.46 18.47 -16.23
CA GLU A 80 9.67 18.86 -15.06
C GLU A 80 8.41 17.98 -14.96
N MET A 81 7.73 17.75 -16.08
CA MET A 81 6.54 16.90 -16.09
C MET A 81 6.86 15.43 -15.77
N ILE A 82 7.96 14.89 -16.28
CA ILE A 82 8.48 13.56 -15.92
C ILE A 82 8.72 13.48 -14.41
N ALA A 83 9.31 14.51 -13.80
CA ALA A 83 9.55 14.53 -12.35
C ALA A 83 8.23 14.52 -11.56
N VAL A 84 7.26 15.32 -11.98
CA VAL A 84 5.92 15.36 -11.37
C VAL A 84 5.21 14.01 -11.53
N LEU A 85 5.22 13.42 -12.72
CA LEU A 85 4.56 12.15 -13.01
C LEU A 85 5.22 10.99 -12.26
N ASN A 86 6.56 10.96 -12.14
CA ASN A 86 7.24 9.98 -11.30
C ASN A 86 6.79 10.10 -9.83
N GLN A 87 6.68 11.33 -9.30
CA GLN A 87 6.23 11.55 -7.93
C GLN A 87 4.76 11.13 -7.71
N LEU A 88 3.87 11.37 -8.68
CA LEU A 88 2.45 11.04 -8.57
C LEU A 88 2.14 9.57 -8.81
N LEU A 89 2.88 8.91 -9.71
CA LEU A 89 2.60 7.55 -10.16
C LEU A 89 3.45 6.48 -9.44
N GLY A 90 4.30 6.88 -8.50
CA GLY A 90 4.87 5.98 -7.49
C GLY A 90 6.37 5.67 -7.61
N GLY A 91 7.13 6.45 -8.37
CA GLY A 91 8.58 6.32 -8.49
C GLY A 91 9.33 7.26 -7.56
N GLN A 92 10.24 6.72 -6.76
CA GLN A 92 11.24 7.43 -5.95
C GLN A 92 11.82 8.68 -6.65
N PRO A 93 12.22 9.73 -5.90
CA PRO A 93 12.75 10.96 -6.48
C PRO A 93 13.92 10.69 -7.44
N ILE A 94 13.87 11.28 -8.64
CA ILE A 94 14.96 11.21 -9.61
C ILE A 94 16.15 11.98 -9.05
N THR A 95 17.27 11.29 -8.84
CA THR A 95 18.57 11.93 -8.57
C THR A 95 19.27 12.11 -9.91
N TRP A 96 19.73 13.33 -10.18
CA TRP A 96 20.39 13.75 -11.41
C TRP A 96 21.91 13.83 -11.24
#